data_AF-A0A968L4A9-F1
#
_entry.id   AF-A0A968L4A9-F1
#
_cell.length_a   1.000
_cell.length_b   1.000
_cell.length_c   1.000
_cell.angle_alpha   90.00
_cell.angle_beta   90.00
_cell.angle_gamma   90.00
#
_symmetry.space_group_name_H-M   'P 1'
#
loop_
_entity.id
_entity.type
_entity.pdbx_description
1 polymer ?
#
loop_
_entity_poly.entity_id
_entity_poly.type
_entity_poly.pdbx_seq_one_letter_code
_entity_poly.pdbx_strand_id
1 'polypeptide(L)'
;MKAPEAMTAAPRRRGRGVALDSALAIPFGDIPEELSGARVIVLAGPVDSGKTTLVASVYELLQDGPFGGYGFAGSRTLMALEERCHEGRVASGLEVPKTRRTASTEVGDLIHLSVSTTSPGGGTRRQILVNDVTGERFAALVEHPAGASSMPVLARADRVQVVVDGAAVFDRATRDRFAYKAEVLARTMVDHAQLRPGTLIDAVVTKLDLMTKRSEVETAEGIAKRILDRLPETRRGQLVVTCARSATPGRTATGTGVDAALALWAGDVAVQSR
;
A
#
# COMPACT_ATOMS: atom_id res chain seq x y z
N MET A 1 24.24 -1.13 74.00
CA MET A 1 24.58 -0.95 72.57
C MET A 1 23.39 -1.47 71.77
N LYS A 2 22.53 -0.57 71.26
CA LYS A 2 21.32 -0.91 70.46
C LYS A 2 21.67 -0.79 68.97
N ALA A 3 21.31 -1.78 68.16
CA ALA A 3 21.41 -1.75 66.71
C ALA A 3 20.41 -0.73 66.10
N PRO A 4 20.69 -0.13 64.94
CA PRO A 4 19.78 0.83 64.33
C PRO A 4 18.63 0.14 63.59
N GLU A 5 17.44 0.74 63.68
CA GLU A 5 16.21 0.31 63.01
C GLU A 5 16.33 0.42 61.48
N ALA A 6 15.95 -0.65 60.78
CA ALA A 6 15.86 -0.68 59.33
C ALA A 6 14.64 0.14 58.87
N MET A 7 14.92 1.29 58.25
CA MET A 7 13.93 2.15 57.62
C MET A 7 13.31 1.43 56.41
N THR A 8 12.07 0.95 56.57
CA THR A 8 11.34 0.24 55.51
C THR A 8 10.88 1.26 54.46
N ALA A 9 11.47 1.20 53.26
CA ALA A 9 11.11 2.09 52.16
C ALA A 9 9.68 1.79 51.67
N ALA A 10 8.84 2.82 51.66
CA ALA A 10 7.47 2.74 51.14
C ALA A 10 7.45 2.36 49.64
N PRO A 11 6.46 1.58 49.18
CA PRO A 11 6.38 1.17 47.79
C PRO A 11 6.13 2.38 46.88
N ARG A 12 7.07 2.64 45.97
CA ARG A 12 6.92 3.66 44.92
C ARG A 12 5.74 3.27 44.03
N ARG A 13 4.68 4.09 44.01
CA ARG A 13 3.62 4.02 43.01
C ARG A 13 4.25 4.16 41.62
N ARG A 14 4.35 3.05 40.87
CA ARG A 14 4.62 3.11 39.42
C ARG A 14 3.43 3.80 38.78
N GLY A 15 3.60 5.05 38.34
CA GLY A 15 2.64 5.67 37.44
C GLY A 15 2.46 4.78 36.20
N ARG A 16 1.25 4.70 35.66
CA ARG A 16 1.02 4.08 34.34
C ARG A 16 1.93 4.81 33.35
N GLY A 17 3.01 4.15 32.91
CA GLY A 17 3.82 4.66 31.83
C GLY A 17 2.96 4.81 30.59
N VAL A 18 3.13 5.91 29.86
CA VAL A 18 2.59 6.03 28.51
C VAL A 18 3.44 5.10 27.64
N ALA A 19 2.84 4.04 27.10
CA ALA A 19 3.51 3.21 26.11
C ALA A 19 3.75 4.08 24.86
N LEU A 20 5.01 4.35 24.55
CA LEU A 20 5.38 4.97 23.28
C LEU A 20 5.31 3.87 22.23
N ASP A 21 4.50 4.10 21.20
CA ASP A 21 4.43 3.20 20.04
C ASP A 21 5.79 3.20 19.34
N SER A 22 6.23 2.05 18.80
CA SER A 22 7.56 1.93 18.20
C SER A 22 7.73 2.81 16.95
N ALA A 23 6.61 3.28 16.39
CA ALA A 23 6.52 3.98 15.10
C ALA A 23 7.01 3.15 13.90
N LEU A 24 7.41 1.89 14.12
CA LEU A 24 7.83 0.94 13.10
C LEU A 24 6.60 0.36 12.38
N ALA A 25 6.85 -0.42 11.34
CA ALA A 25 5.77 -1.10 10.64
C ALA A 25 5.13 -2.16 11.55
N ILE A 26 3.81 -2.35 11.41
CA ILE A 26 3.03 -3.23 12.30
C ILE A 26 3.02 -4.64 11.70
N PRO A 27 3.56 -5.67 12.38
CA PRO A 27 3.38 -7.05 11.95
C PRO A 27 1.89 -7.39 11.88
N PHE A 28 1.45 -8.14 10.87
CA PHE A 28 0.03 -8.44 10.70
C PHE A 28 -0.63 -9.11 11.93
N GLY A 29 0.12 -9.94 12.65
CA GLY A 29 -0.37 -10.60 13.88
C GLY A 29 -0.56 -9.65 15.06
N ASP A 30 0.02 -8.45 14.99
CA ASP A 30 0.11 -7.49 16.09
C ASP A 30 -0.68 -6.21 15.81
N ILE A 31 -1.72 -6.27 14.97
CA ILE A 31 -2.60 -5.13 14.71
C ILE A 31 -3.28 -4.71 16.02
N PRO A 32 -3.07 -3.46 16.49
CA PRO A 32 -3.68 -2.98 17.72
C PRO A 32 -5.22 -2.97 17.63
N GLU A 33 -5.89 -3.16 18.78
CA GLU A 33 -7.36 -3.22 18.85
C GLU A 33 -8.03 -1.97 18.26
N GLU A 34 -7.43 -0.79 18.44
CA GLU A 34 -7.97 0.47 17.91
C GLU A 34 -7.92 0.56 16.37
N LEU A 35 -7.13 -0.30 15.73
CA LEU A 35 -7.02 -0.42 14.27
C LEU A 35 -7.71 -1.68 13.73
N SER A 36 -8.42 -2.45 14.57
CA SER A 36 -9.17 -3.64 14.14
C SER A 36 -10.17 -3.35 13.02
N GLY A 37 -10.80 -2.17 13.04
CA GLY A 37 -11.72 -1.67 12.02
C GLY A 37 -11.05 -0.93 10.85
N ALA A 38 -9.72 -0.87 10.79
CA ALA A 38 -9.01 -0.20 9.71
C ALA A 38 -9.22 -0.91 8.36
N ARG A 39 -9.21 -0.14 7.28
CA ARG A 39 -9.25 -0.69 5.92
C ARG A 39 -7.89 -1.24 5.56
N VAL A 40 -7.82 -2.52 5.18
CA VAL A 40 -6.59 -3.21 4.80
C VAL A 40 -6.46 -3.25 3.28
N ILE A 41 -5.39 -2.65 2.77
CA ILE A 41 -5.06 -2.57 1.36
C ILE A 41 -3.80 -3.39 1.12
N VAL A 42 -3.85 -4.33 0.18
CA VAL A 42 -2.67 -5.13 -0.19
C VAL A 42 -2.21 -4.74 -1.58
N LEU A 43 -0.98 -4.24 -1.69
CA LEU A 43 -0.35 -3.94 -2.97
C LEU A 43 0.45 -5.15 -3.43
N ALA A 44 0.13 -5.69 -4.60
CA ALA A 44 0.79 -6.86 -5.17
C ALA A 44 1.23 -6.60 -6.60
N GLY A 45 2.50 -6.86 -6.90
CA GLY A 45 3.06 -6.61 -8.22
C GLY A 45 4.57 -6.85 -8.26
N PRO A 46 5.18 -6.89 -9.45
CA PRO A 46 6.61 -7.17 -9.60
C PRO A 46 7.52 -6.23 -8.81
N VAL A 47 8.76 -6.66 -8.65
CA VAL A 47 9.85 -5.78 -8.19
C VAL A 47 9.86 -4.50 -9.03
N ASP A 48 10.10 -3.36 -8.38
CA ASP A 48 10.21 -2.03 -9.01
C ASP A 48 8.96 -1.53 -9.75
N SER A 49 7.80 -2.16 -9.55
CA SER A 49 6.53 -1.72 -10.14
C SER A 49 5.95 -0.43 -9.51
N GLY A 50 6.63 0.18 -8.54
CA GLY A 50 6.21 1.44 -7.91
C GLY A 50 5.27 1.31 -6.71
N LYS A 51 5.10 0.12 -6.12
CA LYS A 51 4.25 -0.09 -4.93
C LYS A 51 4.68 0.75 -3.72
N THR A 52 5.94 0.61 -3.31
CA THR A 52 6.51 1.37 -2.20
C THR A 52 6.47 2.88 -2.47
N THR A 53 6.77 3.28 -3.71
CA THR A 53 6.70 4.68 -4.15
C THR A 53 5.28 5.24 -4.07
N LEU A 54 4.26 4.44 -4.40
CA LEU A 54 2.86 4.85 -4.27
C LEU A 54 2.51 5.15 -2.81
N VAL A 55 2.85 4.23 -1.89
CA VAL A 55 2.63 4.41 -0.44
C VAL A 55 3.35 5.67 0.08
N ALA A 56 4.63 5.82 -0.28
CA ALA A 56 5.42 6.99 0.10
C ALA A 56 4.82 8.29 -0.45
N SER A 57 4.36 8.31 -1.71
CA SER A 57 3.80 9.51 -2.33
C SER A 57 2.49 9.95 -1.68
N VAL A 58 1.61 9.01 -1.30
CA VAL A 58 0.37 9.34 -0.59
C VAL A 58 0.69 10.09 0.69
N TYR A 59 1.67 9.59 1.46
CA TYR A 59 2.07 10.25 2.69
C TYR A 59 2.72 11.62 2.43
N GLU A 60 3.66 11.73 1.50
CA GLU A 60 4.31 13.02 1.15
C GLU A 60 3.30 14.08 0.70
N LEU A 61 2.39 13.73 -0.21
CA LEU A 61 1.35 14.64 -0.71
C LEU A 61 0.42 15.12 0.41
N LEU A 62 0.13 14.26 1.40
CA LEU A 62 -0.65 14.62 2.57
C LEU A 62 0.12 15.46 3.60
N GLN A 63 1.47 15.41 3.59
CA GLN A 63 2.31 16.31 4.40
C GLN A 63 2.40 17.72 3.79
N ASP A 64 2.35 17.83 2.46
CA ASP A 64 2.33 19.12 1.75
C ASP A 64 1.01 19.88 1.93
N GLY A 65 -0.07 19.18 2.28
CA GLY A 65 -1.37 19.75 2.61
C GLY A 65 -2.53 18.79 2.35
N PRO A 66 -3.78 19.28 2.41
CA PRO A 66 -4.93 18.50 1.99
C PRO A 66 -4.80 18.01 0.53
N PHE A 67 -4.98 16.72 0.31
CA PHE A 67 -4.82 16.07 -0.98
C PHE A 67 -5.98 15.10 -1.28
N GLY A 68 -6.55 15.17 -2.48
CA GLY A 68 -7.66 14.29 -2.89
C GLY A 68 -8.91 14.39 -2.01
N GLY A 69 -9.14 15.53 -1.34
CA GLY A 69 -10.24 15.71 -0.39
C GLY A 69 -9.96 15.21 1.03
N TYR A 70 -8.74 14.74 1.29
CA TYR A 70 -8.31 14.24 2.60
C TYR A 70 -7.18 15.07 3.20
N GLY A 71 -7.18 15.19 4.53
CA GLY A 71 -6.04 15.69 5.29
C GLY A 71 -5.36 14.57 6.07
N PHE A 72 -4.06 14.71 6.34
CA PHE A 72 -3.35 13.80 7.23
C PHE A 72 -3.90 13.91 8.65
N ALA A 73 -4.25 12.77 9.25
CA ALA A 73 -4.78 12.68 10.60
C ALA A 73 -3.91 11.81 11.53
N GLY A 74 -2.67 11.52 11.13
CA GLY A 74 -1.69 10.77 11.94
C GLY A 74 -1.34 9.39 11.37
N SER A 75 -0.35 8.75 11.98
CA SER A 75 0.05 7.37 11.69
C SER A 75 0.70 6.76 12.94
N ARG A 76 0.59 5.44 13.09
CA ARG A 76 1.28 4.64 14.12
C ARG A 76 2.59 4.06 13.61
N THR A 77 2.85 4.20 12.31
CA THR A 77 4.02 3.67 11.62
C THR A 77 4.78 4.81 10.96
N LEU A 78 4.84 5.98 11.62
CA LEU A 78 5.45 7.20 11.07
C LEU A 78 6.93 6.98 10.68
N MET A 79 7.69 6.26 11.50
CA MET A 79 9.10 5.96 11.20
C MET A 79 9.21 5.11 9.95
N ALA A 80 8.39 4.06 9.83
CA ALA A 80 8.38 3.20 8.66
C ALA A 80 7.89 3.90 7.36
N LEU A 81 7.05 4.94 7.49
CA LEU A 81 6.69 5.83 6.38
C LEU A 81 7.87 6.71 5.97
N GLU A 82 8.50 7.37 6.94
CA GLU A 82 9.66 8.24 6.69
C GLU A 82 10.84 7.48 6.08
N GLU A 83 11.10 6.25 6.52
CA GLU A 83 12.11 5.37 5.93
C GLU A 83 11.84 5.13 4.43
N ARG A 84 10.61 4.76 4.07
CA ARG A 84 10.21 4.55 2.67
C ARG A 84 10.32 5.84 1.85
N CYS A 85 9.94 6.97 2.42
CA CYS A 85 10.05 8.27 1.76
C CYS A 85 11.52 8.64 1.52
N HIS A 86 12.36 8.47 2.54
CA HIS A 86 13.81 8.70 2.47
C HIS A 86 14.47 7.80 1.43
N GLU A 87 14.24 6.48 1.49
CA GLU A 87 14.76 5.54 0.50
C GLU A 87 14.34 5.90 -0.92
N GLY A 88 13.07 6.27 -1.10
CA GLY A 88 12.59 6.71 -2.40
C GLY A 88 13.28 8.00 -2.87
N ARG A 89 13.56 8.96 -1.98
CA ARG A 89 14.25 10.22 -2.32
C ARG A 89 15.70 9.93 -2.73
N VAL A 90 16.39 9.07 -1.98
CA VAL A 90 17.73 8.60 -2.32
C VAL A 90 17.72 7.88 -3.67
N ALA A 91 16.77 6.98 -3.90
CA ALA A 91 16.61 6.27 -5.17
C ALA A 91 16.35 7.22 -6.35
N SER A 92 15.56 8.28 -6.17
CA SER A 92 15.33 9.30 -7.21
C SER A 92 16.55 10.17 -7.53
N GLY A 93 17.52 10.26 -6.62
CA GLY A 93 18.78 10.97 -6.82
C GLY A 93 19.91 10.10 -7.41
N LEU A 94 19.68 8.80 -7.62
CA LEU A 94 20.66 7.86 -8.18
C LEU A 94 20.33 7.55 -9.65
N GLU A 95 21.34 7.44 -10.52
CA GLU A 95 21.17 6.99 -11.92
C GLU A 95 20.63 5.54 -12.00
N VAL A 96 20.91 4.71 -10.99
CA VAL A 96 20.34 3.36 -10.83
C VAL A 96 20.01 3.15 -9.34
N PRO A 97 18.74 2.90 -8.98
CA PRO A 97 18.35 2.70 -7.59
C PRO A 97 19.07 1.49 -6.96
N LYS A 98 19.81 1.71 -5.87
CA LYS A 98 20.23 0.63 -4.96
C LYS A 98 19.54 0.85 -3.62
N THR A 99 18.40 0.20 -3.43
CA THR A 99 17.68 0.23 -2.15
C THR A 99 18.21 -0.87 -1.24
N ARG A 100 18.52 -0.52 0.01
CA ARG A 100 18.76 -1.49 1.08
C ARG A 100 17.39 -1.97 1.54
N ARG A 101 16.82 -2.94 0.83
CA ARG A 101 15.46 -3.42 1.10
C ARG A 101 15.33 -3.85 2.56
N THR A 102 14.21 -3.43 3.15
CA THR A 102 13.77 -3.75 4.51
C THR A 102 13.91 -5.24 4.75
N ALA A 103 14.55 -5.62 5.85
CA ALA A 103 14.64 -7.01 6.30
C ALA A 103 13.21 -7.53 6.52
N SER A 104 12.68 -8.22 5.52
CA SER A 104 11.36 -8.84 5.50
C SER A 104 11.26 -9.86 6.64
N THR A 105 10.70 -9.46 7.76
CA THR A 105 10.05 -10.38 8.70
C THR A 105 8.95 -11.14 7.95
N GLU A 106 8.80 -12.42 8.28
CA GLU A 106 8.13 -13.42 7.46
C GLU A 106 6.61 -13.21 7.24
N VAL A 107 6.04 -12.15 7.78
CA VAL A 107 4.64 -11.77 7.63
C VAL A 107 4.58 -10.29 7.30
N GLY A 108 4.05 -9.96 6.10
CA GLY A 108 4.13 -8.63 5.53
C GLY A 108 3.72 -7.52 6.50
N ASP A 109 4.70 -6.68 6.84
CA ASP A 109 4.48 -5.54 7.71
C ASP A 109 3.46 -4.57 7.10
N LEU A 110 2.69 -3.94 7.98
CA LEU A 110 1.64 -3.01 7.64
C LEU A 110 2.07 -1.58 7.93
N ILE A 111 1.74 -0.69 7.01
CA ILE A 111 1.87 0.74 7.18
C ILE A 111 0.52 1.32 7.54
N HIS A 112 0.44 1.97 8.69
CA HIS A 112 -0.74 2.67 9.12
C HIS A 112 -0.76 4.09 8.54
N LEU A 113 -1.90 4.49 7.99
CA LEU A 113 -2.19 5.85 7.61
C LEU A 113 -3.58 6.22 8.13
N SER A 114 -3.67 7.36 8.78
CA SER A 114 -4.95 7.94 9.19
C SER A 114 -5.22 9.20 8.37
N VAL A 115 -6.40 9.27 7.78
CA VAL A 115 -6.83 10.45 7.00
C VAL A 115 -8.19 10.94 7.50
N SER A 116 -8.47 12.22 7.33
CA SER A 116 -9.77 12.82 7.63
C SER A 116 -10.33 13.54 6.41
N THR A 117 -11.63 13.39 6.15
CA THR A 117 -12.28 14.15 5.07
C THR A 117 -12.19 15.66 5.35
N THR A 118 -11.98 16.44 4.30
CA THR A 118 -11.85 17.90 4.40
C THR A 118 -13.24 18.54 4.32
N SER A 119 -14.07 18.31 5.33
CA SER A 119 -15.44 18.86 5.38
C SER A 119 -15.57 19.94 6.47
N PRO A 120 -16.27 21.06 6.20
CA PRO A 120 -16.60 22.04 7.24
C PRO A 120 -17.45 21.39 8.33
N GLY A 121 -16.93 21.31 9.57
CA GLY A 121 -17.61 20.67 10.71
C GLY A 121 -16.85 19.50 11.37
N GLY A 122 -15.69 19.13 10.82
CA GLY A 122 -14.86 18.04 11.34
C GLY A 122 -15.04 16.77 10.49
N GLY A 123 -13.96 16.34 9.85
CA GLY A 123 -13.96 15.19 8.94
C GLY A 123 -14.08 13.85 9.65
N THR A 124 -14.69 12.88 8.99
CA THR A 124 -14.67 11.48 9.44
C THR A 124 -13.26 10.93 9.29
N ARG A 125 -12.67 10.47 10.38
CA ARG A 125 -11.35 9.82 10.38
C ARG A 125 -11.47 8.42 9.79
N ARG A 126 -10.58 8.09 8.85
CA ARG A 126 -10.44 6.78 8.23
C ARG A 126 -9.09 6.20 8.60
N GLN A 127 -9.08 4.98 9.13
CA GLN A 127 -7.86 4.23 9.41
C GLN A 127 -7.58 3.29 8.23
N ILE A 128 -6.35 3.33 7.73
CA ILE A 128 -5.90 2.56 6.56
C ILE A 128 -4.63 1.81 6.98
N LEU A 129 -4.57 0.52 6.66
CA LEU A 129 -3.40 -0.34 6.81
C LEU A 129 -2.99 -0.81 5.42
N VAL A 130 -1.78 -0.47 4.98
CA VAL A 130 -1.26 -0.84 3.66
C VAL A 130 -0.17 -1.89 3.83
N ASN A 131 -0.36 -3.03 3.17
CA ASN A 131 0.66 -4.04 3.01
C ASN A 131 1.31 -3.89 1.63
N ASP A 132 2.63 -3.69 1.61
CA ASP A 132 3.43 -3.66 0.39
C ASP A 132 4.10 -5.01 0.18
N VAL A 133 3.45 -5.91 -0.57
CA VAL A 133 3.96 -7.26 -0.80
C VAL A 133 5.22 -7.18 -1.64
N THR A 134 6.32 -7.79 -1.20
CA THR A 134 7.58 -7.78 -1.94
C THR A 134 7.41 -8.43 -3.33
N GLY A 135 8.18 -7.95 -4.30
CA GLY A 135 8.10 -8.48 -5.66
C GLY A 135 8.54 -9.94 -5.77
N GLU A 136 9.40 -10.41 -4.85
CA GLU A 136 9.77 -11.82 -4.72
C GLU A 136 8.57 -12.68 -4.30
N ARG A 137 7.77 -12.21 -3.33
CA ARG A 137 6.53 -12.91 -2.94
C ARG A 137 5.50 -12.90 -4.06
N PHE A 138 5.39 -11.81 -4.82
CA PHE A 138 4.60 -11.81 -6.05
C PHE A 138 5.03 -12.93 -7.01
N ALA A 139 6.33 -13.03 -7.29
CA ALA A 139 6.85 -14.06 -8.18
C ALA A 139 6.55 -15.48 -7.66
N ALA A 140 6.76 -15.69 -6.36
CA ALA A 140 6.45 -16.95 -5.69
C ALA A 140 4.97 -17.33 -5.78
N LEU A 141 4.03 -16.37 -5.68
CA LEU A 141 2.59 -16.64 -5.84
C LEU A 141 2.19 -16.98 -7.27
N VAL A 142 2.89 -16.43 -8.27
CA VAL A 142 2.67 -16.78 -9.67
C VAL A 142 3.18 -18.20 -9.96
N GLU A 143 4.31 -18.58 -9.36
CA GLU A 143 4.91 -19.91 -9.52
C GLU A 143 4.20 -20.98 -8.69
N HIS A 144 3.74 -20.63 -7.49
CA HIS A 144 3.09 -21.51 -6.52
C HIS A 144 1.79 -20.90 -5.96
N PRO A 145 0.68 -20.90 -6.73
CA PRO A 145 -0.59 -20.25 -6.36
C PRO A 145 -1.16 -20.66 -5.00
N ALA A 146 -0.99 -21.92 -4.60
CA ALA A 146 -1.48 -22.43 -3.31
C ALA A 146 -0.89 -21.66 -2.11
N GLY A 147 0.28 -21.03 -2.27
CA GLY A 147 0.92 -20.21 -1.26
C GLY A 147 0.09 -19.00 -0.82
N ALA A 148 -0.87 -18.54 -1.64
CA ALA A 148 -1.73 -17.42 -1.28
C ALA A 148 -2.57 -17.70 -0.01
N SER A 149 -2.94 -18.96 0.23
CA SER A 149 -3.69 -19.37 1.42
C SER A 149 -2.91 -19.20 2.73
N SER A 150 -1.57 -19.12 2.65
CA SER A 150 -0.69 -18.90 3.80
C SER A 150 -0.46 -17.42 4.13
N MET A 151 -1.08 -16.51 3.39
CA MET A 151 -0.94 -15.06 3.58
C MET A 151 -2.17 -14.49 4.29
N PRO A 152 -2.18 -14.41 5.63
CA PRO A 152 -3.38 -14.01 6.39
C PRO A 152 -3.82 -12.57 6.10
N VAL A 153 -2.89 -11.71 5.64
CA VAL A 153 -3.20 -10.35 5.20
C VAL A 153 -4.15 -10.31 4.01
N LEU A 154 -4.09 -11.29 3.10
CA LEU A 154 -5.01 -11.38 1.96
C LEU A 154 -6.43 -11.73 2.42
N ALA A 155 -6.57 -12.66 3.36
CA ALA A 155 -7.88 -13.02 3.93
C ALA A 155 -8.56 -11.83 4.62
N ARG A 156 -7.79 -10.90 5.21
CA ARG A 156 -8.27 -9.69 5.86
C ARG A 156 -8.43 -8.47 4.92
N ALA A 157 -7.95 -8.55 3.68
CA ALA A 157 -7.93 -7.40 2.77
C ALA A 157 -9.34 -6.84 2.50
N ASP A 158 -9.50 -5.52 2.60
CA ASP A 158 -10.64 -4.79 2.03
C ASP A 158 -10.46 -4.68 0.51
N ARG A 159 -9.22 -4.42 0.08
CA ARG A 159 -8.85 -4.34 -1.33
C ARG A 159 -7.48 -4.96 -1.59
N VAL A 160 -7.34 -5.60 -2.74
CA VAL A 160 -6.05 -6.00 -3.29
C VAL A 160 -5.80 -5.17 -4.55
N GLN A 161 -4.67 -4.51 -4.66
CA GLN A 161 -4.32 -3.72 -5.84
C GLN A 161 -3.20 -4.43 -6.60
N VAL A 162 -3.52 -4.92 -7.80
CA VAL A 162 -2.54 -5.48 -8.72
C VAL A 162 -1.83 -4.34 -9.44
N VAL A 163 -0.56 -4.15 -9.12
CA VAL A 163 0.23 -3.02 -9.61
C VAL A 163 0.92 -3.37 -10.93
N VAL A 164 0.52 -2.64 -11.97
CA VAL A 164 1.02 -2.73 -13.33
C VAL A 164 2.12 -1.69 -13.54
N ASP A 165 3.35 -2.16 -13.78
CA ASP A 165 4.46 -1.28 -14.13
C ASP A 165 4.27 -0.74 -15.55
N GLY A 166 3.89 0.53 -15.62
CA GLY A 166 3.63 1.21 -16.88
C GLY A 166 4.84 1.34 -17.80
N ALA A 167 6.06 1.37 -17.26
CA ALA A 167 7.27 1.42 -18.09
C ALA A 167 7.65 0.05 -18.64
N ALA A 168 7.38 -1.01 -17.87
CA ALA A 168 7.69 -2.38 -18.29
C ALA A 168 6.83 -2.86 -19.46
N VAL A 169 5.64 -2.28 -19.68
CA VAL A 169 4.75 -2.69 -20.78
C VAL A 169 5.18 -2.18 -22.15
N PHE A 170 6.20 -1.32 -22.23
CA PHE A 170 6.72 -0.79 -23.51
C PHE A 170 7.46 -1.86 -24.31
N ASP A 171 8.22 -2.70 -23.63
CA ASP A 171 8.98 -3.75 -24.28
C ASP A 171 8.04 -4.86 -24.76
N ARG A 172 7.82 -4.92 -26.08
CA ARG A 172 6.97 -5.92 -26.73
C ARG A 172 7.41 -7.35 -26.42
N ALA A 173 8.70 -7.59 -26.19
CA ALA A 173 9.22 -8.92 -25.91
C ALA A 173 8.81 -9.42 -24.51
N THR A 174 8.66 -8.51 -23.54
CA THR A 174 8.33 -8.86 -22.15
C THR A 174 6.88 -8.56 -21.77
N ARG A 175 6.17 -7.75 -22.57
CA ARG A 175 4.77 -7.35 -22.35
C ARG A 175 3.82 -8.51 -22.12
N ASP A 176 3.80 -9.49 -23.03
CA ASP A 176 2.84 -10.60 -22.94
C ASP A 176 3.11 -11.47 -21.71
N ARG A 177 4.39 -11.67 -21.39
CA ARG A 177 4.80 -12.37 -20.17
C ARG A 177 4.39 -11.60 -18.92
N PHE A 178 4.56 -10.28 -18.92
CA PHE A 178 4.14 -9.43 -17.82
C PHE A 178 2.62 -9.50 -17.62
N ALA A 179 1.85 -9.30 -18.69
CA ALA A 179 0.39 -9.34 -18.65
C ALA A 179 -0.11 -10.70 -18.16
N TYR A 180 0.47 -11.79 -18.68
CA TYR A 180 0.17 -13.15 -18.21
C TYR A 180 0.42 -13.32 -16.72
N LYS A 181 1.58 -12.89 -16.20
CA LYS A 181 1.90 -13.00 -14.76
C LYS A 181 0.93 -12.21 -13.90
N ALA A 182 0.55 -11.01 -14.31
CA ALA A 182 -0.40 -10.17 -13.58
C ALA A 182 -1.82 -10.77 -13.58
N GLU A 183 -2.25 -11.34 -14.71
CA GLU A 183 -3.52 -12.08 -14.82
C GLU A 183 -3.51 -13.34 -13.93
N VAL A 184 -2.42 -14.12 -13.94
CA VAL A 184 -2.26 -15.29 -13.07
C VAL A 184 -2.33 -14.87 -11.62
N LEU A 185 -1.64 -13.80 -11.21
CA LEU A 185 -1.71 -13.31 -9.84
C LEU A 185 -3.15 -12.98 -9.44
N ALA A 186 -3.86 -12.19 -10.24
CA ALA A 186 -5.22 -11.77 -9.91
C ALA A 186 -6.16 -12.98 -9.73
N ARG A 187 -6.01 -14.01 -10.58
CA ARG A 187 -6.73 -15.28 -10.43
C ARG A 187 -6.29 -16.05 -9.19
N THR A 188 -4.99 -16.14 -8.91
CA THR A 188 -4.45 -16.73 -7.68
C THR A 188 -5.08 -16.11 -6.43
N MET A 189 -5.28 -14.79 -6.44
CA MET A 189 -5.95 -14.10 -5.33
C MET A 189 -7.39 -14.57 -5.14
N VAL A 190 -8.15 -14.72 -6.23
CA VAL A 190 -9.54 -15.19 -6.17
C VAL A 190 -9.62 -16.64 -5.72
N ASP A 191 -8.78 -17.51 -6.28
CA ASP A 191 -8.92 -18.96 -6.14
C ASP A 191 -8.27 -19.50 -4.86
N HIS A 192 -7.22 -18.85 -4.35
CA HIS A 192 -6.38 -19.42 -3.30
C HIS A 192 -6.20 -18.53 -2.06
N ALA A 193 -6.43 -17.22 -2.13
CA ALA A 193 -6.08 -16.31 -1.04
C ALA A 193 -7.12 -16.21 0.09
N GLN A 194 -8.18 -17.03 0.04
CA GLN A 194 -9.27 -17.05 1.04
C GLN A 194 -9.85 -15.65 1.30
N LEU A 195 -10.00 -14.84 0.26
CA LEU A 195 -10.48 -13.47 0.36
C LEU A 195 -11.89 -13.45 0.98
N ARG A 196 -12.08 -12.69 2.05
CA ARG A 196 -13.39 -12.50 2.66
C ARG A 196 -14.42 -11.96 1.65
N PRO A 197 -15.73 -12.18 1.88
CA PRO A 197 -16.77 -11.57 1.06
C PRO A 197 -16.60 -10.04 0.99
N GLY A 198 -16.80 -9.45 -0.20
CA GLY A 198 -16.70 -8.00 -0.41
C GLY A 198 -15.28 -7.46 -0.67
N THR A 199 -14.22 -8.26 -0.54
CA THR A 199 -12.88 -7.84 -1.00
C THR A 199 -12.91 -7.58 -2.51
N LEU A 200 -12.48 -6.37 -2.90
CA LEU A 200 -12.36 -5.95 -4.29
C LEU A 200 -10.90 -6.01 -4.75
N ILE A 201 -10.68 -6.33 -6.03
CA ILE A 201 -9.36 -6.35 -6.65
C ILE A 201 -9.30 -5.23 -7.68
N ASP A 202 -8.43 -4.26 -7.43
CA ASP A 202 -8.14 -3.14 -8.32
C ASP A 202 -6.95 -3.45 -9.22
N ALA A 203 -6.86 -2.72 -10.34
CA ALA A 203 -5.64 -2.64 -11.13
C ALA A 203 -5.09 -1.22 -11.06
N VAL A 204 -3.80 -1.09 -10.70
CA VAL A 204 -3.15 0.22 -10.56
C VAL A 204 -1.97 0.28 -11.50
N VAL A 205 -2.06 1.11 -12.54
CA VAL A 205 -0.96 1.40 -13.45
C VAL A 205 -0.10 2.49 -12.85
N THR A 206 1.21 2.29 -12.80
CA THR A 206 2.19 3.26 -12.26
C THR A 206 3.11 3.80 -13.35
N LYS A 207 3.92 4.81 -13.01
CA LYS A 207 4.94 5.40 -13.89
C LYS A 207 4.35 6.03 -15.16
N LEU A 208 3.18 6.66 -15.04
CA LEU A 208 2.54 7.39 -16.15
C LEU A 208 3.48 8.42 -16.79
N ASP A 209 4.36 9.03 -16.01
CA ASP A 209 5.35 10.00 -16.49
C ASP A 209 6.37 9.42 -17.47
N LEU A 210 6.55 8.09 -17.52
CA LEU A 210 7.44 7.45 -18.49
C LEU A 210 6.72 7.09 -19.80
N MET A 211 5.38 7.17 -19.83
CA MET A 211 4.57 6.96 -21.03
C MET A 211 4.54 8.23 -21.86
N THR A 212 5.27 8.24 -22.95
CA THR A 212 5.44 9.42 -23.81
C THR A 212 4.37 9.53 -24.89
N LYS A 213 3.72 8.41 -25.24
CA LYS A 213 2.69 8.32 -26.28
C LYS A 213 1.36 7.88 -25.70
N ARG A 214 0.26 8.36 -26.28
CA ARG A 214 -1.10 7.92 -25.93
C ARG A 214 -1.27 6.39 -26.06
N SER A 215 -0.70 5.79 -27.10
CA SER A 215 -0.77 4.34 -27.32
C SER A 215 -0.05 3.51 -26.25
N GLU A 216 0.93 4.09 -25.54
CA GLU A 216 1.61 3.45 -24.41
C GLU A 216 0.69 3.40 -23.19
N VAL A 217 -0.03 4.50 -22.91
CA VAL A 217 -1.06 4.57 -21.88
C VAL A 217 -2.18 3.58 -22.16
N GLU A 218 -2.71 3.58 -23.40
CA GLU A 218 -3.77 2.66 -23.84
C GLU A 218 -3.35 1.19 -23.70
N THR A 219 -2.07 0.88 -23.98
CA THR A 219 -1.53 -0.48 -23.78
C THR A 219 -1.54 -0.86 -22.31
N ALA A 220 -1.04 0.01 -21.43
CA ALA A 220 -0.97 -0.26 -19.99
C ALA A 220 -2.37 -0.43 -19.39
N GLU A 221 -3.31 0.46 -19.75
CA GLU A 221 -4.71 0.34 -19.39
C GLU A 221 -5.34 -0.93 -19.94
N GLY A 222 -5.03 -1.32 -21.18
CA GLY A 222 -5.55 -2.55 -21.79
C GLY A 222 -5.14 -3.80 -21.02
N ILE A 223 -3.89 -3.85 -20.54
CA ILE A 223 -3.40 -4.93 -19.67
C ILE A 223 -4.15 -4.90 -18.33
N ALA A 224 -4.29 -3.73 -17.73
CA ALA A 224 -5.01 -3.57 -16.47
C ALA A 224 -6.50 -3.96 -16.57
N LYS A 225 -7.17 -3.60 -17.67
CA LYS A 225 -8.54 -4.01 -17.99
C LYS A 225 -8.65 -5.53 -18.17
N ARG A 226 -7.72 -6.15 -18.89
CA ARG A 226 -7.66 -7.62 -19.02
C ARG A 226 -7.57 -8.31 -17.67
N ILE A 227 -6.78 -7.79 -16.72
CA ILE A 227 -6.72 -8.32 -15.35
C ILE A 227 -8.10 -8.27 -14.71
N LEU A 228 -8.78 -7.13 -14.75
CA LEU A 228 -10.10 -6.93 -14.15
C LEU A 228 -11.18 -7.79 -14.83
N ASP A 229 -11.13 -7.95 -16.15
CA ASP A 229 -12.11 -8.71 -16.93
C ASP A 229 -12.06 -10.21 -16.63
N ARG A 230 -10.91 -10.72 -16.17
CA ARG A 230 -10.76 -12.12 -15.73
C ARG A 230 -11.34 -12.38 -14.35
N LEU A 231 -11.68 -11.34 -13.60
CA LEU A 231 -12.25 -11.47 -12.27
C LEU A 231 -13.77 -11.64 -12.32
N PRO A 232 -14.35 -12.39 -11.35
CA PRO A 232 -15.79 -12.37 -11.11
C PRO A 232 -16.27 -10.93 -10.85
N GLU A 233 -17.48 -10.58 -11.31
CA GLU A 233 -18.04 -9.23 -11.12
C GLU A 233 -18.06 -8.80 -9.64
N THR A 234 -18.32 -9.75 -8.73
CA THR A 234 -18.35 -9.52 -7.28
C THR A 234 -16.99 -9.19 -6.66
N ARG A 235 -15.90 -9.41 -7.40
CA ARG A 235 -14.52 -9.14 -6.98
C ARG A 235 -13.89 -7.99 -7.76
N ARG A 236 -14.53 -7.51 -8.82
CA ARG A 236 -13.95 -6.51 -9.72
C ARG A 236 -13.94 -5.13 -9.06
N GLY A 237 -12.75 -4.58 -8.90
CA GLY A 237 -12.52 -3.22 -8.43
C GLY A 237 -12.39 -2.22 -9.57
N GLN A 238 -11.59 -1.19 -9.34
CA GLN A 238 -11.39 -0.06 -10.25
C GLN A 238 -10.01 -0.13 -10.93
N LEU A 239 -9.90 0.55 -12.07
CA LEU A 239 -8.64 0.87 -12.72
C LEU A 239 -8.21 2.28 -12.31
N VAL A 240 -6.97 2.42 -11.82
CA VAL A 240 -6.35 3.73 -11.56
C VAL A 240 -5.02 3.81 -12.29
N VAL A 241 -4.74 4.94 -12.92
CA VAL A 241 -3.45 5.24 -13.56
C VAL A 241 -2.77 6.34 -12.77
N THR A 242 -1.51 6.12 -12.39
CA THR A 242 -0.81 6.96 -11.41
C THR A 242 0.57 7.40 -11.88
N CYS A 243 0.95 8.61 -11.48
CA CYS A 243 2.31 9.09 -11.40
C CYS A 243 2.60 9.49 -9.94
N ALA A 244 3.08 8.54 -9.15
CA ALA A 244 3.40 8.78 -7.73
C ALA A 244 4.53 9.79 -7.54
N ARG A 245 5.59 9.68 -8.35
CA ARG A 245 6.70 10.63 -8.41
C ARG A 245 7.17 10.74 -9.86
N SER A 246 7.20 11.96 -10.39
CA SER A 246 7.51 12.20 -11.79
C SER A 246 9.00 12.43 -12.01
N ALA A 247 9.59 11.69 -12.95
CA ALA A 247 10.90 12.03 -13.51
C ALA A 247 10.81 13.16 -14.56
N THR A 248 9.60 13.48 -15.02
CA THR A 248 9.35 14.52 -16.03
C THR A 248 8.22 15.48 -15.58
N PRO A 249 8.41 16.24 -14.48
CA PRO A 249 7.35 17.03 -13.87
C PRO A 249 6.75 18.11 -14.78
N GLY A 250 7.50 18.59 -15.78
CA GLY A 250 6.98 19.51 -16.80
C GLY A 250 6.00 18.89 -17.80
N ARG A 251 5.89 17.56 -17.84
CA ARG A 251 4.94 16.81 -18.70
C ARG A 251 3.85 16.15 -17.88
N THR A 252 4.22 15.44 -16.82
CA THR A 252 3.29 14.72 -15.96
C THR A 252 3.55 15.14 -14.52
N ALA A 253 2.57 15.74 -13.87
CA ALA A 253 2.72 16.21 -12.51
C ALA A 253 2.85 15.04 -11.51
N THR A 254 3.75 15.19 -10.55
CA THR A 254 3.81 14.31 -9.36
C THR A 254 2.45 14.29 -8.65
N GLY A 255 2.00 13.11 -8.25
CA GLY A 255 0.71 12.90 -7.59
C GLY A 255 -0.46 12.69 -8.54
N THR A 256 -0.27 12.74 -9.86
CA THR A 256 -1.36 12.49 -10.83
C THR A 256 -1.99 11.11 -10.58
N GLY A 257 -3.30 11.05 -10.32
CA GLY A 257 -4.07 9.82 -10.07
C GLY A 257 -3.86 9.16 -8.71
N VAL A 258 -2.95 9.68 -7.88
CA VAL A 258 -2.71 9.16 -6.51
C VAL A 258 -3.90 9.46 -5.60
N ASP A 259 -4.62 10.55 -5.86
CA ASP A 259 -5.88 10.92 -5.22
C ASP A 259 -6.98 9.87 -5.44
N ALA A 260 -7.11 9.36 -6.66
CA ALA A 260 -8.05 8.29 -6.98
C ALA A 260 -7.68 6.98 -6.25
N ALA A 261 -6.38 6.65 -6.15
CA ALA A 261 -5.92 5.52 -5.36
C ALA A 261 -6.25 5.70 -3.86
N LEU A 262 -5.99 6.89 -3.31
CA LEU A 262 -6.31 7.23 -1.92
C LEU A 262 -7.81 7.14 -1.63
N ALA A 263 -8.67 7.59 -2.54
CA ALA A 263 -10.12 7.47 -2.40
C ALA A 263 -10.59 6.01 -2.31
N LEU A 264 -9.97 5.10 -3.07
CA LEU A 264 -10.22 3.65 -2.95
C LEU A 264 -9.78 3.10 -1.59
N TRP A 265 -8.66 3.58 -1.07
CA TRP A 265 -8.12 3.16 0.22
C TRP A 265 -9.02 3.65 1.37
N ALA A 266 -9.46 4.91 1.32
CA ALA A 266 -10.33 5.54 2.31
C ALA A 266 -11.78 5.01 2.26
N GLY A 267 -12.21 4.50 1.11
CA GLY A 267 -13.50 3.83 0.96
C GLY A 267 -14.66 4.69 0.49
N ASP A 268 -14.39 5.87 -0.05
CA ASP A 268 -15.44 6.82 -0.46
C ASP A 268 -15.86 6.65 -1.94
N VAL A 269 -15.33 5.64 -2.63
CA VAL A 269 -15.83 5.27 -3.96
C VAL A 269 -17.19 4.62 -3.77
N ALA A 270 -18.25 5.38 -4.09
CA ALA A 270 -19.58 4.83 -4.27
C ALA A 270 -19.46 3.59 -5.16
N VAL A 271 -19.95 2.46 -4.65
CA VAL A 271 -20.29 1.33 -5.49
C VAL A 271 -21.26 1.93 -6.52
N GLN A 272 -20.81 2.12 -7.75
CA GLN A 272 -21.71 2.39 -8.86
C GLN A 272 -22.53 1.11 -9.02
N SER A 273 -23.62 1.02 -8.25
CA SER A 273 -24.75 0.18 -8.56
C SER A 273 -25.16 0.57 -9.98
N ARG A 274 -25.12 -0.43 -10.86
CA ARG A 274 -25.62 -0.39 -12.23
C ARG A 274 -26.95 0.32 -12.35
#